data_AF-G1UNA6-F1
#
_entry.id   AF-G1UNA6-F1
#
_cell.length_a   1.000
_cell.length_b   1.000
_cell.length_c   1.000
_cell.angle_alpha   90.00
_cell.angle_beta   90.00
_cell.angle_gamma   90.00
#
_symmetry.space_group_name_H-M   'P 1'
#
loop_
_entity.id
_entity.type
_entity.pdbx_description
1 polymer ?
#
loop_
_entity_poly.entity_id
_entity_poly.type
_entity_poly.pdbx_seq_one_letter_code
_entity_poly.pdbx_strand_id
1 'polypeptide(L)'
;MQVRRLLEIILLLLHGRCGTLRELSEHCSVSVDAIKNDIGILKNSGIPIRCCSASGTVSLPEGFTLETMFKPRRERSAEMSCVPPLPDGGGYPGFTYPPQHRHMAPERKRNELAPGVYAFVGYSSSNFGVIASEHGYILIDAGDDLNGAAEALREIKNLIPGGVQAVILTHSHPDHRGGAEIFLEGRRDVPVWGHADFGAEQRAGRGLERVSAERAARQFGAGIPDADYPVNFMLPRFAGGKSGPLLSPNIFVTEDRMPVRIDGVNLELHRIPGESTDHLVVWLPERQVLFSGDHVYRSFPNIYPVRGGVYRDVEQWAKAVRRLMDFRPKAMMFGHNAVPVPDEILPMLSGYAEAIEYVYAETLKGMNQGKTPDELAASLRLPGHLRDQAYLGEFYGAVPWAVRSIYAHKLGWFDGNPTTLVPLTPLEEAERMAALAGGSGQLLRAAQNALAGRDYRWAARLADYLLQLGETENGKAVKAAALEGLSRDILPVAGKNYLLRSVLDLRK
;
A
#
# COMPACT_ATOMS: atom_id res chain seq x y z
N MET A 1 -4.62 -33.82 -33.50
CA MET A 1 -4.25 -32.49 -34.02
C MET A 1 -4.11 -31.43 -32.93
N GLN A 2 -5.02 -31.34 -31.96
CA GLN A 2 -5.03 -30.25 -30.97
C GLN A 2 -3.79 -30.21 -30.06
N VAL A 3 -3.35 -31.35 -29.49
CA VAL A 3 -2.17 -31.38 -28.59
C VAL A 3 -0.87 -30.94 -29.29
N ARG A 4 -0.66 -31.35 -30.55
CA ARG A 4 0.50 -30.94 -31.34
C ARG A 4 0.53 -29.42 -31.54
N ARG A 5 -0.62 -28.83 -31.86
CA ARG A 5 -0.77 -27.37 -32.05
C ARG A 5 -0.56 -26.60 -30.74
N LEU A 6 -1.04 -27.13 -29.61
CA LEU A 6 -0.81 -26.53 -28.29
C LEU A 6 0.69 -26.48 -27.95
N LEU A 7 1.43 -27.56 -28.20
CA LEU A 7 2.88 -27.62 -28.00
C LEU A 7 3.62 -26.65 -28.94
N GLU A 8 3.17 -26.57 -30.18
CA GLU A 8 3.73 -25.67 -31.20
C GLU A 8 3.55 -24.19 -30.82
N ILE A 9 2.37 -23.79 -30.33
CA ILE A 9 2.13 -22.44 -29.80
C ILE A 9 3.08 -22.12 -28.64
N ILE A 10 3.28 -23.04 -27.69
CA ILE A 10 4.21 -22.84 -26.57
C ILE A 10 5.63 -22.62 -27.08
N LEU A 11 6.10 -23.44 -28.02
CA LEU A 11 7.44 -23.34 -28.60
C LEU A 11 7.66 -22.03 -29.36
N LEU A 12 6.65 -21.56 -30.11
CA LEU A 12 6.74 -20.29 -30.84
C LEU A 12 6.85 -19.10 -29.90
N LEU A 13 6.07 -19.11 -28.80
CA LEU A 13 6.11 -18.06 -27.79
C LEU A 13 7.42 -18.07 -26.98
N LEU A 14 7.95 -19.26 -26.66
CA LEU A 14 9.23 -19.41 -25.94
C LEU A 14 10.41 -18.86 -26.72
N HIS A 15 10.42 -19.06 -28.04
CA HIS A 15 11.50 -18.58 -28.90
C HIS A 15 11.27 -17.17 -29.45
N GLY A 16 10.21 -16.47 -29.02
CA GLY A 16 9.86 -15.13 -29.49
C GLY A 16 9.60 -15.05 -31.00
N ARG A 17 9.21 -16.16 -31.63
CA ARG A 17 9.03 -16.26 -33.09
C ARG A 17 7.66 -15.78 -33.57
N CYS A 18 6.68 -15.73 -32.66
CA CYS A 18 5.37 -15.14 -32.88
C CYS A 18 4.99 -14.31 -31.65
N GLY A 19 4.46 -13.10 -31.88
CA GLY A 19 4.05 -12.16 -30.85
C GLY A 19 2.57 -11.80 -30.92
N THR A 20 1.80 -12.28 -31.90
CA THR A 20 0.36 -11.95 -32.03
C THR A 20 -0.54 -13.14 -32.34
N LEU A 21 -1.84 -13.01 -32.04
CA LEU A 21 -2.88 -13.98 -32.38
C LEU A 21 -2.96 -14.24 -33.89
N ARG A 22 -2.69 -13.23 -34.72
CA ARG A 22 -2.74 -13.34 -36.19
C ARG A 22 -1.56 -14.16 -36.71
N GLU A 23 -0.35 -13.90 -36.23
CA GLU A 23 0.85 -14.66 -36.61
C GLU A 23 0.73 -16.14 -36.21
N LEU A 24 0.19 -16.42 -35.01
CA LEU A 24 -0.07 -17.79 -34.58
C LEU A 24 -1.13 -18.49 -35.43
N SER A 25 -2.17 -17.75 -35.85
CA SER A 25 -3.24 -18.24 -36.72
C SER A 25 -2.71 -18.61 -38.11
N GLU A 26 -1.87 -17.76 -38.69
CA GLU A 26 -1.20 -17.99 -39.97
C GLU A 26 -0.24 -19.19 -39.87
N HIS A 27 0.60 -19.24 -38.83
CA HIS A 27 1.57 -20.32 -38.65
C HIS A 27 0.90 -21.69 -38.45
N CYS A 28 -0.15 -21.73 -37.63
CA CYS A 28 -0.86 -22.97 -37.34
C CYS A 28 -1.92 -23.34 -38.39
N SER A 29 -2.12 -22.51 -39.42
CA SER A 29 -3.14 -22.68 -40.47
C SER A 29 -4.55 -22.91 -39.92
N VAL A 30 -4.95 -22.13 -38.91
CA VAL A 30 -6.28 -22.17 -38.27
C VAL A 30 -6.82 -20.76 -38.05
N SER A 31 -8.11 -20.61 -37.72
CA SER A 31 -8.68 -19.29 -37.43
C SER A 31 -8.14 -18.68 -36.14
N VAL A 32 -8.18 -17.35 -36.04
CA VAL A 32 -7.81 -16.61 -34.82
C VAL A 32 -8.64 -17.06 -33.61
N ASP A 33 -9.91 -17.41 -33.78
CA ASP A 33 -10.75 -17.90 -32.68
C ASP A 33 -10.35 -19.31 -32.22
N ALA A 34 -9.84 -20.15 -33.12
CA ALA A 34 -9.25 -21.42 -32.73
C ALA A 34 -7.98 -21.20 -31.88
N ILE A 35 -7.13 -20.22 -32.23
CA ILE A 35 -5.96 -19.84 -31.41
C ILE A 35 -6.38 -19.30 -30.04
N LYS A 36 -7.43 -18.46 -29.96
CA LYS A 36 -7.94 -17.98 -28.67
C LYS A 36 -8.42 -19.12 -27.78
N ASN A 37 -9.13 -20.09 -28.35
CA ASN A 37 -9.59 -21.27 -27.62
C ASN A 37 -8.40 -22.10 -27.11
N ASP A 38 -7.39 -22.32 -27.96
CA ASP A 38 -6.16 -23.02 -27.59
C ASP A 38 -5.40 -22.29 -26.48
N ILE A 39 -5.28 -20.95 -26.52
CA ILE A 39 -4.71 -20.15 -25.43
C ILE A 39 -5.52 -20.31 -24.14
N GLY A 40 -6.85 -20.36 -24.23
CA GLY A 40 -7.72 -20.65 -23.08
C GLY A 40 -7.41 -22.00 -22.43
N ILE A 41 -7.22 -23.04 -23.25
CA ILE A 41 -6.82 -24.38 -22.78
C ILE A 41 -5.44 -24.35 -22.10
N LEU A 42 -4.46 -23.66 -22.69
CA LEU A 42 -3.12 -23.53 -22.12
C LEU A 42 -3.15 -22.78 -20.78
N LYS A 43 -3.92 -21.70 -20.68
CA LYS A 43 -4.12 -20.95 -19.42
C LYS A 43 -4.74 -21.81 -18.33
N ASN A 44 -5.81 -22.55 -18.68
CA ASN A 44 -6.48 -23.46 -17.74
C ASN A 44 -5.57 -24.62 -17.30
N SER A 45 -4.59 -24.98 -18.13
CA SER A 45 -3.55 -25.97 -17.81
C SER A 45 -2.37 -25.38 -17.01
N GLY A 46 -2.45 -24.10 -16.62
CA GLY A 46 -1.44 -23.44 -15.78
C GLY A 46 -0.26 -22.83 -16.53
N ILE A 47 -0.38 -22.63 -17.85
CA ILE A 47 0.62 -21.91 -18.65
C ILE A 47 0.28 -20.41 -18.64
N PRO A 48 1.21 -19.54 -18.19
CA PRO A 48 0.93 -18.13 -17.92
C PRO A 48 0.96 -17.25 -19.18
N ILE A 49 0.24 -17.63 -20.23
CA ILE A 49 0.19 -16.87 -21.49
C ILE A 49 -0.52 -15.54 -21.25
N ARG A 50 0.14 -14.42 -21.55
CA ARG A 50 -0.46 -13.08 -21.55
C ARG A 50 -1.05 -12.79 -22.93
N CYS A 51 -2.24 -12.20 -22.95
CA CYS A 51 -2.90 -11.79 -24.19
C CYS A 51 -3.43 -10.37 -24.02
N CYS A 52 -2.97 -9.44 -24.84
CA CYS A 52 -3.51 -8.09 -24.91
C CYS A 52 -4.71 -8.08 -25.86
N SER A 53 -5.89 -7.71 -25.35
CA SER A 53 -7.13 -7.67 -26.15
C SER A 53 -7.13 -6.57 -27.21
N ALA A 54 -6.41 -5.46 -26.98
CA ALA A 54 -6.36 -4.32 -27.89
C ALA A 54 -5.39 -4.53 -29.08
N SER A 55 -4.21 -5.10 -28.83
CA SER A 55 -3.19 -5.30 -29.87
C SER A 55 -3.17 -6.72 -30.43
N GLY A 56 -3.89 -7.67 -29.82
CA GLY A 56 -3.81 -9.09 -30.16
C GLY A 56 -2.46 -9.72 -29.82
N THR A 57 -1.61 -9.04 -29.05
CA THR A 57 -0.27 -9.53 -28.68
C THR A 57 -0.39 -10.70 -27.72
N VAL A 58 0.40 -11.74 -27.95
CA VAL A 58 0.47 -12.96 -27.13
C VAL A 58 1.92 -13.18 -26.73
N SER A 59 2.18 -13.39 -25.44
CA SER A 59 3.53 -13.67 -24.94
C SER A 59 3.54 -14.57 -23.71
N LEU A 60 4.68 -15.17 -23.44
CA LEU A 60 4.99 -15.78 -22.15
C LEU A 60 5.71 -14.75 -21.26
N PRO A 61 5.68 -14.91 -19.92
CA PRO A 61 6.48 -14.11 -19.02
C PRO A 61 7.98 -14.23 -19.35
N GLU A 62 8.72 -13.15 -19.15
CA GLU A 62 10.18 -13.14 -19.34
C GLU A 62 10.84 -14.18 -18.42
N GLY A 63 11.76 -14.98 -18.96
CA GLY A 63 12.43 -16.07 -18.23
C GLY A 63 11.61 -17.36 -18.07
N PHE A 64 10.40 -17.45 -18.64
CA PHE A 64 9.63 -18.69 -18.61
C PHE A 64 10.30 -19.80 -19.47
N THR A 65 10.45 -21.00 -18.91
CA THR A 65 10.97 -22.19 -19.62
C THR A 65 10.00 -23.36 -19.52
N LEU A 66 10.17 -24.41 -20.34
CA LEU A 66 9.35 -25.62 -20.21
C LEU A 66 9.56 -26.30 -18.84
N GLU A 67 10.75 -26.20 -18.27
CA GLU A 67 11.08 -26.78 -16.96
C GLU A 67 10.28 -26.12 -15.82
N THR A 68 10.00 -24.82 -15.91
CA THR A 68 9.20 -24.13 -14.90
C THR A 68 7.73 -24.59 -14.88
N MET A 69 7.21 -25.17 -15.98
CA MET A 69 5.86 -25.77 -15.98
C MET A 69 5.73 -26.98 -15.06
N PHE A 70 6.78 -27.76 -14.90
CA PHE A 70 6.75 -28.98 -14.11
C PHE A 70 6.94 -28.72 -12.61
N LYS A 71 7.26 -27.49 -12.21
CA LYS A 71 7.37 -27.08 -10.81
C LYS A 71 5.98 -26.94 -10.15
N PRO A 72 5.85 -27.22 -8.83
CA PRO A 72 4.62 -26.98 -8.08
C PRO A 72 4.11 -25.54 -8.25
N ARG A 73 2.78 -25.33 -8.24
CA ARG A 73 2.15 -24.02 -8.49
C ARG A 73 2.69 -22.90 -7.57
N ARG A 74 3.06 -23.24 -6.32
CA ARG A 74 3.72 -22.34 -5.35
C ARG A 74 5.07 -21.80 -5.86
N GLU A 75 5.84 -22.61 -6.57
CA GLU A 75 7.15 -22.22 -7.11
C GLU A 75 7.02 -21.43 -8.42
N ARG A 76 6.03 -21.74 -9.25
CA ARG A 76 5.70 -20.94 -10.46
C ARG A 76 5.29 -19.51 -10.13
N SER A 77 4.47 -19.34 -9.09
CA SER A 77 4.10 -18.01 -8.59
C SER A 77 5.30 -17.22 -8.04
N ALA A 78 6.30 -17.92 -7.50
CA ALA A 78 7.50 -17.32 -6.92
C ALA A 78 8.49 -16.76 -7.97
N GLU A 79 8.49 -17.29 -9.20
CA GLU A 79 9.25 -16.76 -10.34
C GLU A 79 8.44 -15.70 -11.10
N MET A 80 7.12 -15.86 -11.19
CA MET A 80 6.23 -14.89 -11.86
C MET A 80 5.95 -13.60 -11.06
N SER A 81 6.24 -13.57 -9.75
CA SER A 81 6.09 -12.39 -8.88
C SER A 81 7.41 -11.69 -8.57
N CYS A 82 8.52 -12.12 -9.17
CA CYS A 82 9.75 -11.37 -9.07
C CYS A 82 9.53 -10.04 -9.80
N VAL A 83 9.43 -8.94 -9.06
CA VAL A 83 9.93 -7.68 -9.60
C VAL A 83 11.42 -7.95 -9.83
N PRO A 84 11.90 -8.04 -11.08
CA PRO A 84 13.34 -8.19 -11.29
C PRO A 84 14.00 -7.00 -10.60
N PRO A 85 15.13 -7.16 -9.90
CA PRO A 85 15.96 -6.01 -9.60
C PRO A 85 16.23 -5.32 -10.94
N LEU A 86 15.90 -4.02 -11.02
CA LEU A 86 16.30 -3.23 -12.17
C LEU A 86 17.83 -3.33 -12.29
N PRO A 87 18.38 -3.39 -13.52
CA PRO A 87 19.81 -3.25 -13.69
C PRO A 87 20.29 -1.97 -12.99
N ASP A 88 21.48 -2.03 -12.42
CA ASP A 88 22.12 -0.90 -11.73
C ASP A 88 21.92 0.40 -12.54
N GLY A 89 21.18 1.36 -11.97
CA GLY A 89 20.91 2.67 -12.57
C GLY A 89 19.47 2.95 -13.05
N GLY A 90 18.55 1.97 -13.01
CA GLY A 90 17.17 2.16 -13.51
C GLY A 90 16.07 2.54 -12.49
N GLY A 91 16.31 2.38 -11.19
CA GLY A 91 15.29 2.65 -10.15
C GLY A 91 15.07 4.14 -9.86
N TYR A 92 13.88 4.51 -9.39
CA TYR A 92 13.62 5.91 -8.98
C TYR A 92 14.57 6.33 -7.84
N PRO A 93 15.36 7.41 -8.00
CA PRO A 93 16.24 7.90 -6.96
C PRO A 93 15.46 8.30 -5.72
N GLY A 94 15.82 7.71 -4.59
CA GLY A 94 15.13 7.91 -3.34
C GLY A 94 14.66 6.60 -2.73
N PHE A 95 14.27 5.64 -3.56
CA PHE A 95 13.79 4.36 -3.05
C PHE A 95 14.95 3.39 -2.83
N THR A 96 14.83 2.64 -1.75
CA THR A 96 15.68 1.48 -1.48
C THR A 96 14.90 0.21 -1.79
N TYR A 97 15.48 -0.66 -2.62
CA TYR A 97 14.94 -1.99 -2.89
C TYR A 97 15.67 -2.99 -2.01
N PRO A 98 15.10 -3.40 -0.86
CA PRO A 98 15.73 -4.44 -0.08
C PRO A 98 15.76 -5.73 -0.92
N PRO A 99 16.91 -6.41 -1.02
CA PRO A 99 17.11 -7.50 -1.99
C PRO A 99 16.26 -8.76 -1.75
N GLN A 100 15.47 -8.89 -0.67
CA GLN A 100 14.96 -10.21 -0.24
C GLN A 100 13.55 -10.30 0.35
N HIS A 101 12.75 -9.23 0.37
CA HIS A 101 11.48 -9.29 1.12
C HIS A 101 10.25 -9.47 0.23
N ARG A 102 9.91 -10.74 0.03
CA ARG A 102 8.61 -11.19 -0.50
C ARG A 102 7.56 -11.01 0.58
N HIS A 103 6.65 -10.06 0.40
CA HIS A 103 5.49 -9.92 1.24
C HIS A 103 4.22 -10.10 0.40
N MET A 104 3.60 -11.27 0.55
CA MET A 104 2.27 -11.52 0.00
C MET A 104 1.22 -10.98 0.95
N ALA A 105 0.03 -10.65 0.43
CA ALA A 105 -1.13 -10.33 1.26
C ALA A 105 -1.27 -11.37 2.38
N PRO A 106 -1.53 -10.94 3.63
CA PRO A 106 -1.63 -11.86 4.75
C PRO A 106 -2.73 -12.90 4.48
N GLU A 107 -2.40 -14.17 4.69
CA GLU A 107 -3.41 -15.24 4.68
C GLU A 107 -4.34 -15.08 5.89
N ARG A 108 -5.62 -15.45 5.70
CA ARG A 108 -6.60 -15.47 6.79
C ARG A 108 -6.12 -16.41 7.89
N LYS A 109 -5.88 -15.84 9.07
CA LYS A 109 -5.37 -16.58 10.21
C LYS A 109 -5.85 -15.95 11.52
N ARG A 110 -6.52 -16.76 12.33
CA ARG A 110 -6.73 -16.49 13.75
C ARG A 110 -5.47 -16.86 14.52
N ASN A 111 -4.92 -15.93 15.29
CA ASN A 111 -3.74 -16.12 16.14
C ASN A 111 -4.18 -15.96 17.60
N GLU A 112 -3.90 -16.95 18.44
CA GLU A 112 -4.09 -16.83 19.89
C GLU A 112 -2.86 -16.16 20.51
N LEU A 113 -3.03 -14.97 21.08
CA LEU A 113 -1.97 -14.16 21.67
C LEU A 113 -1.72 -14.54 23.13
N ALA A 114 -2.79 -14.94 23.82
CA ALA A 114 -2.83 -15.47 25.16
C ALA A 114 -4.15 -16.25 25.31
N PRO A 115 -4.32 -17.09 26.35
CA PRO A 115 -5.58 -17.80 26.56
C PRO A 115 -6.79 -16.85 26.52
N GLY A 116 -7.72 -17.10 25.60
CA GLY A 116 -8.91 -16.27 25.41
C GLY A 116 -8.66 -14.89 24.78
N VAL A 117 -7.51 -14.66 24.14
CA VAL A 117 -7.17 -13.41 23.44
C VAL A 117 -6.70 -13.74 22.03
N TYR A 118 -7.45 -13.27 21.03
CA TYR A 118 -7.25 -13.64 19.63
C TYR A 118 -7.04 -12.41 18.75
N ALA A 119 -6.16 -12.53 17.75
CA ALA A 119 -6.01 -11.59 16.65
C ALA A 119 -6.44 -12.25 15.34
N PHE A 120 -7.30 -11.58 14.59
CA PHE A 120 -7.77 -11.99 13.27
C PHE A 120 -7.00 -11.23 12.20
N VAL A 121 -6.11 -11.93 11.49
CA VAL A 121 -5.24 -11.38 10.46
C VAL A 121 -5.73 -11.83 9.09
N GLY A 122 -5.75 -10.93 8.11
CA GLY A 122 -6.12 -11.23 6.71
C GLY A 122 -7.63 -11.43 6.47
N TYR A 123 -8.48 -11.19 7.46
CA TYR A 123 -9.94 -11.16 7.30
C TYR A 123 -10.43 -9.83 6.73
N SER A 124 -9.64 -8.76 6.87
CA SER A 124 -9.95 -7.41 6.40
C SER A 124 -8.64 -6.67 6.09
N SER A 125 -8.73 -5.41 5.65
CA SER A 125 -7.55 -4.60 5.34
C SER A 125 -6.71 -4.37 6.60
N SER A 126 -7.38 -4.09 7.72
CA SER A 126 -6.81 -4.08 9.07
C SER A 126 -7.05 -5.40 9.80
N ASN A 127 -6.26 -5.64 10.85
CA ASN A 127 -6.48 -6.68 11.83
C ASN A 127 -7.48 -6.20 12.89
N PHE A 128 -8.20 -7.14 13.49
CA PHE A 128 -9.00 -6.88 14.68
C PHE A 128 -8.81 -7.97 15.73
N GLY A 129 -9.05 -7.61 16.98
CA GLY A 129 -8.81 -8.43 18.15
C GLY A 129 -10.08 -8.83 18.87
N VAL A 130 -10.07 -9.99 19.53
CA VAL A 130 -11.18 -10.50 20.33
C VAL A 130 -10.65 -10.96 21.67
N ILE A 131 -11.27 -10.49 22.75
CA ILE A 131 -10.95 -10.87 24.12
C ILE A 131 -12.17 -11.55 24.71
N ALA A 132 -12.06 -12.83 25.08
CA ALA A 132 -13.11 -13.55 25.79
C ALA A 132 -13.39 -12.89 27.16
N SER A 133 -14.67 -12.77 27.48
CA SER A 133 -15.21 -12.16 28.70
C SER A 133 -16.25 -13.08 29.35
N GLU A 134 -16.84 -12.68 30.49
CA GLU A 134 -17.76 -13.54 31.25
C GLU A 134 -19.03 -13.97 30.48
N HIS A 135 -19.60 -13.07 29.69
CA HIS A 135 -20.86 -13.27 28.96
C HIS A 135 -20.70 -13.16 27.43
N GLY A 136 -19.46 -13.16 26.92
CA GLY A 136 -19.20 -13.00 25.49
C GLY A 136 -17.77 -12.56 25.19
N TYR A 137 -17.64 -11.50 24.39
CA TYR A 137 -16.33 -10.99 24.01
C TYR A 137 -16.26 -9.46 23.89
N ILE A 138 -15.07 -8.92 24.07
CA ILE A 138 -14.71 -7.54 23.76
C ILE A 138 -14.01 -7.52 22.41
N LEU A 139 -14.44 -6.63 21.52
CA LEU A 139 -13.91 -6.47 20.19
C LEU A 139 -12.94 -5.27 20.15
N ILE A 140 -11.73 -5.46 19.61
CA ILE A 140 -10.73 -4.40 19.39
C ILE A 140 -10.64 -4.15 17.88
N ASP A 141 -11.10 -3.00 17.40
CA ASP A 141 -11.37 -2.72 15.97
C ASP A 141 -12.30 -3.75 15.31
N ALA A 142 -12.71 -3.53 14.07
CA ALA A 142 -13.70 -4.35 13.40
C ALA A 142 -13.41 -4.66 11.93
N GLY A 143 -12.24 -4.27 11.41
CA GLY A 143 -11.95 -4.43 10.00
C GLY A 143 -12.87 -3.61 9.09
N ASP A 144 -12.90 -3.98 7.80
CA ASP A 144 -13.66 -3.28 6.75
C ASP A 144 -14.17 -4.17 5.61
N ASP A 145 -13.90 -5.48 5.64
CA ASP A 145 -14.50 -6.44 4.72
C ASP A 145 -15.62 -7.21 5.42
N LEU A 146 -16.87 -6.95 5.02
CA LEU A 146 -18.04 -7.59 5.61
C LEU A 146 -18.03 -9.12 5.45
N ASN A 147 -17.47 -9.63 4.34
CA ASN A 147 -17.38 -11.07 4.10
C ASN A 147 -16.41 -11.73 5.08
N GLY A 148 -15.21 -11.18 5.24
CA GLY A 148 -14.24 -11.67 6.21
C GLY A 148 -14.68 -11.46 7.66
N ALA A 149 -15.33 -10.35 8.00
CA ALA A 149 -15.92 -10.14 9.32
C ALA A 149 -16.99 -11.21 9.64
N ALA A 150 -17.83 -11.61 8.68
CA ALA A 150 -18.83 -12.66 8.87
C ALA A 150 -18.20 -14.05 9.04
N GLU A 151 -17.07 -14.30 8.40
CA GLU A 151 -16.27 -15.51 8.62
C GLU A 151 -15.65 -15.55 10.01
N ALA A 152 -15.02 -14.45 10.44
CA ALA A 152 -14.47 -14.33 11.77
C ALA A 152 -15.54 -14.47 12.85
N LEU A 153 -16.73 -13.87 12.68
CA LEU A 153 -17.83 -14.01 13.64
C LEU A 153 -18.26 -15.48 13.81
N ARG A 154 -18.29 -16.27 12.73
CA ARG A 154 -18.58 -17.71 12.81
C ARG A 154 -17.52 -18.44 13.65
N GLU A 155 -16.25 -18.10 13.49
CA GLU A 155 -15.18 -18.67 14.31
C GLU A 155 -15.29 -18.24 15.78
N ILE A 156 -15.57 -16.96 16.04
CA ILE A 156 -15.71 -16.42 17.39
C ILE A 156 -16.83 -17.14 18.14
N LYS A 157 -17.99 -17.32 17.51
CA LYS A 157 -19.14 -18.02 18.11
C LYS A 157 -18.85 -19.48 18.48
N ASN A 158 -17.93 -20.13 17.77
CA ASN A 158 -17.51 -21.50 18.09
C ASN A 158 -16.54 -21.56 19.28
N LEU A 159 -15.83 -20.45 19.56
CA LEU A 159 -14.82 -20.37 20.62
C LEU A 159 -15.38 -19.78 21.92
N ILE A 160 -16.23 -18.78 21.78
CA ILE A 160 -16.68 -17.92 22.87
C ILE A 160 -18.21 -17.85 22.81
N PRO A 161 -18.93 -18.52 23.74
CA PRO A 161 -20.36 -18.37 23.87
C PRO A 161 -20.75 -16.92 24.19
N GLY A 162 -21.87 -16.45 23.65
CA GLY A 162 -22.38 -15.10 23.89
C GLY A 162 -22.12 -14.13 22.73
N GLY A 163 -22.37 -12.85 22.98
CA GLY A 163 -22.25 -11.79 21.97
C GLY A 163 -21.20 -10.74 22.33
N VAL A 164 -21.05 -9.72 21.47
CA VAL A 164 -20.15 -8.60 21.76
C VAL A 164 -20.62 -7.81 22.99
N GLN A 165 -19.72 -7.58 23.93
CA GLN A 165 -19.99 -6.87 25.20
C GLN A 165 -19.49 -5.44 25.17
N ALA A 166 -18.44 -5.16 24.40
CA ALA A 166 -17.98 -3.81 24.08
C ALA A 166 -17.15 -3.84 22.79
N VAL A 167 -17.03 -2.68 22.15
CA VAL A 167 -16.08 -2.42 21.08
C VAL A 167 -15.11 -1.34 21.54
N ILE A 168 -13.82 -1.52 21.31
CA ILE A 168 -12.80 -0.48 21.51
C ILE A 168 -12.18 -0.20 20.15
N LEU A 169 -12.32 1.03 19.66
CA LEU A 169 -11.71 1.48 18.41
C LEU A 169 -10.34 2.10 18.73
N THR A 170 -9.29 1.57 18.11
CA THR A 170 -7.92 2.08 18.30
C THR A 170 -7.78 3.48 17.74
N HIS A 171 -8.39 3.78 16.59
CA HIS A 171 -8.41 5.11 15.99
C HIS A 171 -9.51 5.22 14.91
N SER A 172 -9.67 6.40 14.30
CA SER A 172 -10.82 6.71 13.43
C SER A 172 -10.71 6.30 11.96
N HIS A 173 -9.64 5.63 11.55
CA HIS A 173 -9.50 5.23 10.15
C HIS A 173 -10.61 4.27 9.73
N PRO A 174 -11.16 4.41 8.50
CA PRO A 174 -12.33 3.65 8.07
C PRO A 174 -12.13 2.14 8.14
N ASP A 175 -10.91 1.68 7.86
CA ASP A 175 -10.58 0.28 7.75
C ASP A 175 -10.57 -0.46 9.09
N HIS A 176 -10.61 0.26 10.22
CA HIS A 176 -10.69 -0.29 11.58
C HIS A 176 -12.13 -0.40 12.09
N ARG A 177 -13.12 0.09 11.35
CA ARG A 177 -14.49 0.28 11.87
C ARG A 177 -15.60 -0.01 10.87
N GLY A 178 -15.26 -0.35 9.62
CA GLY A 178 -16.20 -0.60 8.54
C GLY A 178 -16.88 -1.97 8.60
N GLY A 179 -16.33 -2.94 9.33
CA GLY A 179 -16.90 -4.29 9.50
C GLY A 179 -17.78 -4.44 10.75
N ALA A 180 -17.92 -3.39 11.55
CA ALA A 180 -18.53 -3.45 12.88
C ALA A 180 -19.99 -3.93 12.89
N GLU A 181 -20.78 -3.61 11.86
CA GLU A 181 -22.19 -4.01 11.80
C GLU A 181 -22.39 -5.52 11.88
N ILE A 182 -21.42 -6.30 11.40
CA ILE A 182 -21.45 -7.76 11.45
C ILE A 182 -21.37 -8.25 12.90
N PHE A 183 -20.45 -7.71 13.69
CA PHE A 183 -20.24 -8.12 15.09
C PHE A 183 -21.33 -7.61 16.03
N LEU A 184 -21.94 -6.46 15.72
CA LEU A 184 -23.01 -5.88 16.53
C LEU A 184 -24.32 -6.67 16.41
N GLU A 185 -24.53 -7.42 15.33
CA GLU A 185 -25.74 -8.23 15.10
C GLU A 185 -27.05 -7.43 15.31
N GLY A 186 -27.04 -6.16 14.91
CA GLY A 186 -28.17 -5.23 15.06
C GLY A 186 -28.33 -4.56 16.43
N ARG A 187 -27.50 -4.91 17.42
CA ARG A 187 -27.48 -4.26 18.73
C ARG A 187 -26.99 -2.81 18.64
N ARG A 188 -27.60 -1.95 19.45
CA ARG A 188 -27.29 -0.50 19.54
C ARG A 188 -26.91 -0.06 20.95
N ASP A 189 -27.06 -0.95 21.92
CA ASP A 189 -26.76 -0.77 23.34
C ASP A 189 -25.30 -1.09 23.69
N VAL A 190 -24.51 -1.60 22.73
CA VAL A 190 -23.11 -1.98 22.95
C VAL A 190 -22.26 -0.74 23.22
N PRO A 191 -21.51 -0.69 24.34
CA PRO A 191 -20.51 0.35 24.60
C PRO A 191 -19.42 0.35 23.53
N VAL A 192 -19.18 1.51 22.92
CA VAL A 192 -18.13 1.72 21.91
C VAL A 192 -17.17 2.79 22.44
N TRP A 193 -15.98 2.35 22.81
CA TRP A 193 -14.93 3.19 23.35
C TRP A 193 -14.04 3.73 22.22
N GLY A 194 -13.58 4.97 22.36
CA GLY A 194 -12.61 5.58 21.47
C GLY A 194 -11.93 6.78 22.12
N HIS A 195 -10.91 7.30 21.45
CA HIS A 195 -10.15 8.45 21.94
C HIS A 195 -11.02 9.72 22.01
N ALA A 196 -10.80 10.63 22.96
CA ALA A 196 -11.54 11.90 23.02
C ALA A 196 -11.45 12.72 21.73
N ASP A 197 -10.31 12.66 21.04
CA ASP A 197 -10.08 13.34 19.76
C ASP A 197 -10.53 12.53 18.53
N PHE A 198 -11.26 11.42 18.70
CA PHE A 198 -11.68 10.52 17.62
C PHE A 198 -12.22 11.28 16.41
N GLY A 199 -11.64 11.06 15.24
CA GLY A 199 -12.05 11.72 14.01
C GLY A 199 -11.35 13.06 13.71
N ALA A 200 -10.27 13.39 14.42
CA ALA A 200 -9.57 14.68 14.28
C ALA A 200 -9.04 14.94 12.86
N GLU A 201 -8.47 13.94 12.19
CA GLU A 201 -7.99 14.09 10.81
C GLU A 201 -9.13 14.42 9.84
N GLN A 202 -10.28 13.76 9.99
CA GLN A 202 -11.47 13.98 9.17
C GLN A 202 -12.05 15.37 9.41
N ARG A 203 -12.01 15.86 10.66
CA ARG A 203 -12.42 17.23 10.99
C ARG A 203 -11.51 18.27 10.34
N ALA A 204 -10.20 18.02 10.30
CA ALA A 204 -9.23 18.91 9.66
C ALA A 204 -9.36 18.93 8.12
N GLY A 205 -9.91 17.87 7.52
CA GLY A 205 -10.13 17.76 6.07
C GLY A 205 -11.47 18.29 5.55
N ARG A 206 -12.34 18.89 6.37
CA ARG A 206 -13.64 19.41 5.92
C ARG A 206 -13.47 20.47 4.83
N GLY A 207 -14.32 20.43 3.80
CA GLY A 207 -14.24 21.30 2.62
C GLY A 207 -13.30 20.79 1.52
N LEU A 208 -12.60 19.68 1.76
CA LEU A 208 -11.70 19.04 0.78
C LEU A 208 -12.26 17.71 0.26
N GLU A 209 -13.57 17.46 0.39
CA GLU A 209 -14.18 16.13 0.16
C GLU A 209 -13.91 15.62 -1.27
N ARG A 210 -14.14 16.47 -2.28
CA ARG A 210 -13.97 16.08 -3.69
C ARG A 210 -12.51 15.72 -4.00
N VAL A 211 -11.58 16.62 -3.67
CA VAL A 211 -10.14 16.41 -3.95
C VAL A 211 -9.58 15.25 -3.13
N SER A 212 -10.02 15.08 -1.89
CA SER A 212 -9.61 13.97 -1.03
C SER A 212 -10.12 12.63 -1.56
N ALA A 213 -11.38 12.56 -2.03
CA ALA A 213 -11.94 11.36 -2.63
C ALA A 213 -11.22 10.96 -3.92
N GLU A 214 -10.94 11.93 -4.81
CA GLU A 214 -10.19 11.68 -6.06
C GLU A 214 -8.77 11.16 -5.78
N ARG A 215 -8.07 11.78 -4.82
CA ARG A 215 -6.69 11.38 -4.47
C ARG A 215 -6.66 10.06 -3.69
N ALA A 216 -7.65 9.78 -2.85
CA ALA A 216 -7.81 8.50 -2.17
C ALA A 216 -8.08 7.38 -3.18
N ALA A 217 -8.95 7.61 -4.18
CA ALA A 217 -9.21 6.67 -5.26
C ALA A 217 -7.92 6.30 -6.01
N ARG A 218 -7.00 7.25 -6.20
CA ARG A 218 -5.68 6.99 -6.76
C ARG A 218 -4.79 6.16 -5.83
N GLN A 219 -4.61 6.56 -4.57
CA GLN A 219 -3.75 5.82 -3.61
C GLN A 219 -4.23 4.38 -3.37
N PHE A 220 -5.55 4.15 -3.28
CA PHE A 220 -6.12 2.82 -3.06
C PHE A 220 -6.40 2.06 -4.36
N GLY A 221 -6.10 2.67 -5.51
CA GLY A 221 -6.15 2.05 -6.83
C GLY A 221 -7.58 1.73 -7.30
N ALA A 222 -8.58 2.50 -6.87
CA ALA A 222 -9.98 2.27 -7.22
C ALA A 222 -10.15 2.11 -8.74
N GLY A 223 -10.85 1.07 -9.20
CA GLY A 223 -11.06 0.81 -10.63
C GLY A 223 -9.85 0.24 -11.40
N ILE A 224 -8.70 0.02 -10.76
CA ILE A 224 -7.67 -0.87 -11.31
C ILE A 224 -8.24 -2.30 -11.30
N PRO A 225 -8.29 -3.01 -12.44
CA PRO A 225 -8.74 -4.40 -12.50
C PRO A 225 -7.93 -5.30 -11.56
N ASP A 226 -8.55 -6.31 -10.95
CA ASP A 226 -7.87 -7.19 -10.01
C ASP A 226 -6.64 -7.91 -10.61
N ALA A 227 -6.67 -8.20 -11.93
CA ALA A 227 -5.55 -8.78 -12.65
C ALA A 227 -4.32 -7.85 -12.75
N ASP A 228 -4.54 -6.54 -12.67
CA ASP A 228 -3.51 -5.50 -12.76
C ASP A 228 -3.25 -4.82 -11.41
N TYR A 229 -4.01 -5.20 -10.36
CA TYR A 229 -3.86 -4.62 -9.03
C TYR A 229 -2.53 -5.07 -8.41
N PRO A 230 -1.64 -4.15 -8.02
CA PRO A 230 -0.40 -4.51 -7.35
C PRO A 230 -0.70 -5.28 -6.07
N VAL A 231 0.14 -6.28 -5.74
CA VAL A 231 0.07 -6.96 -4.44
C VAL A 231 0.21 -5.91 -3.34
N ASN A 232 -0.87 -5.71 -2.58
CA ASN A 232 -0.91 -4.77 -1.47
C ASN A 232 -0.74 -5.52 -0.16
N PHE A 233 0.48 -5.49 0.38
CA PHE A 233 0.81 -6.16 1.63
C PHE A 233 0.21 -5.47 2.86
N MET A 234 0.01 -4.16 2.80
CA MET A 234 -0.44 -3.35 3.93
C MET A 234 -1.97 -3.29 4.02
N LEU A 235 -2.63 -3.00 2.90
CA LEU A 235 -4.08 -2.86 2.80
C LEU A 235 -4.60 -3.76 1.67
N PRO A 236 -4.61 -5.09 1.87
CA PRO A 236 -5.01 -6.03 0.84
C PRO A 236 -6.43 -5.73 0.35
N ARG A 237 -6.62 -5.74 -0.98
CA ARG A 237 -7.96 -5.68 -1.57
C ARG A 237 -8.56 -7.07 -1.58
N PHE A 238 -9.79 -7.20 -1.08
CA PHE A 238 -10.56 -8.44 -1.15
C PHE A 238 -11.47 -8.44 -2.38
N ALA A 239 -11.42 -9.53 -3.15
CA ALA A 239 -12.27 -9.69 -4.33
C ALA A 239 -13.75 -9.69 -3.93
N GLY A 240 -14.53 -8.74 -4.47
CA GLY A 240 -15.93 -8.56 -4.11
C GLY A 240 -16.18 -8.08 -2.68
N GLY A 241 -15.13 -7.65 -1.97
CA GLY A 241 -15.24 -7.09 -0.63
C GLY A 241 -16.05 -5.81 -0.61
N LYS A 242 -16.76 -5.58 0.50
CA LYS A 242 -17.54 -4.36 0.76
C LYS A 242 -17.31 -3.95 2.20
N SER A 243 -17.32 -2.64 2.43
CA SER A 243 -17.33 -2.06 3.76
C SER A 243 -18.73 -1.59 4.13
N GLY A 244 -19.09 -1.76 5.40
CA GLY A 244 -20.34 -1.28 5.97
C GLY A 244 -20.26 0.18 6.44
N PRO A 245 -21.32 0.67 7.11
CA PRO A 245 -21.31 1.96 7.78
C PRO A 245 -20.20 2.05 8.83
N LEU A 246 -19.56 3.21 8.94
CA LEU A 246 -18.45 3.40 9.86
C LEU A 246 -18.95 3.56 11.30
N LEU A 247 -18.55 2.66 12.19
CA LEU A 247 -18.87 2.75 13.62
C LEU A 247 -18.22 4.00 14.25
N SER A 248 -18.90 4.63 15.20
CA SER A 248 -18.38 5.76 15.98
C SER A 248 -18.46 5.47 17.47
N PRO A 249 -17.50 5.96 18.28
CA PRO A 249 -17.55 5.83 19.73
C PRO A 249 -18.76 6.55 20.33
N ASN A 250 -19.28 5.99 21.42
CA ASN A 250 -20.24 6.64 22.32
C ASN A 250 -19.65 6.86 23.73
N ILE A 251 -18.46 6.32 24.01
CA ILE A 251 -17.69 6.56 25.22
C ILE A 251 -16.29 7.04 24.82
N PHE A 252 -15.83 8.13 25.42
CA PHE A 252 -14.59 8.80 25.05
C PHE A 252 -13.58 8.72 26.19
N VAL A 253 -12.38 8.22 25.87
CA VAL A 253 -11.25 8.15 26.81
C VAL A 253 -10.56 9.52 26.83
N THR A 254 -10.54 10.17 27.99
CA THR A 254 -9.97 11.51 28.17
C THR A 254 -8.65 11.53 28.93
N GLU A 255 -8.34 10.49 29.69
CA GLU A 255 -7.11 10.38 30.47
C GLU A 255 -6.00 9.69 29.67
N ASP A 256 -4.74 10.02 29.94
CA ASP A 256 -3.59 9.38 29.27
C ASP A 256 -3.50 7.87 29.54
N ARG A 257 -4.01 7.44 30.70
CA ARG A 257 -4.16 6.05 31.13
C ARG A 257 -5.49 5.91 31.87
N MET A 258 -6.32 4.99 31.40
CA MET A 258 -7.61 4.67 31.97
C MET A 258 -7.72 3.15 32.21
N PRO A 259 -7.62 2.67 33.46
CA PRO A 259 -7.99 1.30 33.79
C PRO A 259 -9.50 1.10 33.60
N VAL A 260 -9.90 0.04 32.92
CA VAL A 260 -11.30 -0.28 32.65
C VAL A 260 -11.55 -1.76 32.96
N ARG A 261 -12.72 -2.05 33.57
CA ARG A 261 -13.22 -3.41 33.70
C ARG A 261 -14.46 -3.58 32.81
N ILE A 262 -14.38 -4.44 31.82
CA ILE A 262 -15.48 -4.73 30.89
C ILE A 262 -15.83 -6.20 30.99
N ASP A 263 -17.05 -6.50 31.41
CA ASP A 263 -17.60 -7.87 31.48
C ASP A 263 -16.63 -8.89 32.12
N GLY A 264 -16.09 -8.51 33.29
CA GLY A 264 -15.14 -9.33 34.05
C GLY A 264 -13.66 -9.19 33.66
N VAL A 265 -13.34 -8.58 32.51
CA VAL A 265 -11.95 -8.42 32.02
C VAL A 265 -11.36 -7.08 32.48
N ASN A 266 -10.21 -7.13 33.14
CA ASN A 266 -9.40 -5.94 33.44
C ASN A 266 -8.47 -5.60 32.26
N LEU A 267 -8.56 -4.37 31.76
CA LEU A 267 -7.67 -3.84 30.73
C LEU A 267 -7.33 -2.36 31.01
N GLU A 268 -6.36 -1.83 30.28
CA GLU A 268 -6.02 -0.41 30.32
C GLU A 268 -6.10 0.19 28.93
N LEU A 269 -6.73 1.36 28.82
CA LEU A 269 -6.75 2.18 27.62
C LEU A 269 -5.73 3.31 27.81
N HIS A 270 -4.81 3.46 26.86
CA HIS A 270 -3.78 4.50 26.88
C HIS A 270 -3.94 5.41 25.69
N ARG A 271 -4.05 6.72 25.93
CA ARG A 271 -3.98 7.74 24.87
C ARG A 271 -2.51 7.94 24.53
N ILE A 272 -2.13 7.40 23.38
CA ILE A 272 -0.77 7.53 22.86
C ILE A 272 -0.91 7.99 21.41
N PRO A 273 -0.97 9.30 21.16
CA PRO A 273 -0.99 9.81 19.78
C PRO A 273 0.28 9.43 19.03
N GLY A 274 0.16 9.09 17.75
CA GLY A 274 1.26 8.61 16.91
C GLY A 274 0.93 8.72 15.43
N GLU A 275 0.58 7.59 14.81
CA GLU A 275 0.19 7.54 13.38
C GLU A 275 -0.98 8.48 13.06
N SER A 276 -1.92 8.57 14.01
CA SER A 276 -3.00 9.54 14.05
C SER A 276 -3.03 10.23 15.43
N THR A 277 -3.66 11.40 15.50
CA THR A 277 -3.81 12.16 16.75
C THR A 277 -4.76 11.51 17.75
N ASP A 278 -5.63 10.62 17.28
CA ASP A 278 -6.71 9.99 18.04
C ASP A 278 -6.43 8.53 18.37
N HIS A 279 -5.15 8.18 18.49
CA HIS A 279 -4.72 6.80 18.66
C HIS A 279 -4.79 6.33 20.12
N LEU A 280 -5.38 5.15 20.30
CA LEU A 280 -5.51 4.42 21.55
C LEU A 280 -4.76 3.09 21.47
N VAL A 281 -4.08 2.79 22.58
CA VAL A 281 -3.44 1.50 22.83
C VAL A 281 -4.24 0.76 23.89
N VAL A 282 -4.49 -0.54 23.67
CA VAL A 282 -5.18 -1.41 24.63
C VAL A 282 -4.17 -2.37 25.23
N TRP A 283 -4.04 -2.36 26.56
CA TRP A 283 -3.09 -3.18 27.30
C TRP A 283 -3.81 -4.14 28.25
N LEU A 284 -3.49 -5.44 28.16
CA LEU A 284 -3.97 -6.45 29.10
C LEU A 284 -2.81 -6.83 30.03
N PRO A 285 -2.69 -6.20 31.22
CA PRO A 285 -1.52 -6.38 32.09
C PRO A 285 -1.34 -7.82 32.56
N GLU A 286 -2.43 -8.49 32.96
CA GLU A 286 -2.39 -9.86 33.48
C GLU A 286 -1.91 -10.88 32.44
N ARG A 287 -2.19 -10.62 31.16
CA ARG A 287 -1.84 -11.51 30.03
C ARG A 287 -0.62 -11.02 29.24
N GLN A 288 -0.14 -9.81 29.56
CA GLN A 288 0.92 -9.08 28.86
C GLN A 288 0.69 -8.98 27.33
N VAL A 289 -0.55 -8.71 26.92
CA VAL A 289 -0.94 -8.55 25.51
C VAL A 289 -1.19 -7.09 25.18
N LEU A 290 -0.57 -6.60 24.11
CA LEU A 290 -0.69 -5.22 23.63
C LEU A 290 -1.39 -5.16 22.26
N PHE A 291 -2.47 -4.37 22.15
CA PHE A 291 -3.05 -4.00 20.87
C PHE A 291 -2.64 -2.56 20.55
N SER A 292 -1.81 -2.38 19.53
CA SER A 292 -1.19 -1.09 19.24
C SER A 292 -1.88 -0.27 18.16
N GLY A 293 -2.86 -0.84 17.48
CA GLY A 293 -3.33 -0.37 16.17
C GLY A 293 -2.15 -0.04 15.25
N ASP A 294 -2.24 1.08 14.55
CA ASP A 294 -1.32 1.53 13.51
C ASP A 294 -0.03 2.23 13.97
N HIS A 295 0.31 2.18 15.26
CA HIS A 295 1.60 2.68 15.73
C HIS A 295 2.79 2.04 15.03
N VAL A 296 2.69 0.73 14.75
CA VAL A 296 3.72 -0.08 14.10
C VAL A 296 3.05 -1.12 13.21
N TYR A 297 3.65 -1.35 12.06
CA TYR A 297 3.28 -2.39 11.10
C TYR A 297 4.53 -2.78 10.29
N ARG A 298 4.45 -3.83 9.46
CA ARG A 298 5.61 -4.39 8.73
C ARG A 298 5.92 -3.61 7.43
N SER A 299 6.00 -2.29 7.51
CA SER A 299 6.46 -1.38 6.44
C SER A 299 7.06 -0.14 7.08
N PHE A 300 8.01 0.52 6.39
CA PHE A 300 8.40 1.88 6.75
C PHE A 300 7.16 2.76 6.92
N PRO A 301 7.08 3.57 8.00
CA PRO A 301 5.87 4.30 8.36
C PRO A 301 5.45 5.28 7.27
N ASN A 302 4.15 5.34 7.04
CA ASN A 302 3.53 6.25 6.10
C ASN A 302 3.43 7.67 6.70
N ILE A 303 4.58 8.30 6.96
CA ILE A 303 4.68 9.67 7.50
C ILE A 303 3.88 10.66 6.62
N TYR A 304 3.88 10.44 5.31
CA TYR A 304 3.06 11.20 4.38
C TYR A 304 2.25 10.29 3.45
N PRO A 305 0.91 10.22 3.64
CA PRO A 305 0.06 9.55 2.68
C PRO A 305 0.02 10.37 1.38
N VAL A 306 0.40 9.78 0.25
CA VAL A 306 0.44 10.46 -1.06
C VAL A 306 -0.93 10.99 -1.52
N ARG A 307 -2.03 10.43 -1.01
CA ARG A 307 -3.39 10.99 -1.19
C ARG A 307 -3.56 12.37 -0.56
N GLY A 308 -2.66 12.80 0.31
CA GLY A 308 -2.77 13.99 1.13
C GLY A 308 -3.46 13.70 2.46
N GLY A 309 -3.05 14.42 3.50
CA GLY A 309 -3.56 14.29 4.86
C GLY A 309 -2.98 15.39 5.74
N VAL A 310 -3.44 15.44 6.98
CA VAL A 310 -2.78 16.27 8.00
C VAL A 310 -1.35 15.79 8.21
N TYR A 311 -0.48 16.70 8.65
CA TYR A 311 0.87 16.34 9.03
C TYR A 311 0.84 15.36 10.20
N ARG A 312 1.60 14.27 10.07
CA ARG A 312 1.86 13.31 11.15
C ARG A 312 3.12 13.74 11.86
N ASP A 313 3.00 14.07 13.15
CA ASP A 313 4.15 14.52 13.94
C ASP A 313 5.15 13.37 14.11
N VAL A 314 6.27 13.50 13.39
CA VAL A 314 7.30 12.47 13.27
C VAL A 314 8.00 12.23 14.60
N GLU A 315 8.22 13.29 15.39
CA GLU A 315 8.83 13.17 16.72
C GLU A 315 7.88 12.52 17.71
N GLN A 316 6.60 12.92 17.68
CA GLN A 316 5.56 12.32 18.51
C GLN A 316 5.39 10.85 18.19
N TRP A 317 5.34 10.47 16.92
CA TRP A 317 5.20 9.07 16.52
C TRP A 317 6.40 8.22 16.95
N ALA A 318 7.64 8.71 16.78
CA ALA A 318 8.82 8.01 17.31
C ALA A 318 8.72 7.78 18.83
N LYS A 319 8.38 8.82 19.60
CA LYS A 319 8.18 8.74 21.06
C LYS A 319 7.06 7.77 21.43
N ALA A 320 5.98 7.75 20.66
CA ALA A 320 4.87 6.82 20.86
C ALA A 320 5.33 5.36 20.71
N VAL A 321 6.10 5.05 19.65
CA VAL A 321 6.66 3.70 19.45
C VAL A 321 7.62 3.32 20.57
N ARG A 322 8.48 4.25 21.03
CA ARG A 322 9.33 4.02 22.21
C ARG A 322 8.51 3.71 23.47
N ARG A 323 7.42 4.46 23.72
CA ARG A 323 6.51 4.24 24.85
C ARG A 323 5.84 2.86 24.82
N LEU A 324 5.62 2.26 23.63
CA LEU A 324 5.10 0.89 23.55
C LEU A 324 6.04 -0.16 24.18
N MET A 325 7.35 0.11 24.23
CA MET A 325 8.33 -0.80 24.81
C MET A 325 8.20 -0.88 26.34
N ASP A 326 7.69 0.17 26.99
CA ASP A 326 7.55 0.25 28.45
C ASP A 326 6.54 -0.79 28.99
N PHE A 327 5.60 -1.22 28.15
CA PHE A 327 4.63 -2.28 28.48
C PHE A 327 5.27 -3.67 28.57
N ARG A 328 6.44 -3.88 27.95
CA ARG A 328 7.12 -5.19 27.85
C ARG A 328 6.16 -6.32 27.44
N PRO A 329 5.46 -6.19 26.30
CA PRO A 329 4.48 -7.18 25.85
C PRO A 329 5.12 -8.54 25.59
N LYS A 330 4.42 -9.62 25.98
CA LYS A 330 4.75 -10.98 25.58
C LYS A 330 4.09 -11.37 24.25
N ALA A 331 2.97 -10.73 23.93
CA ALA A 331 2.31 -10.86 22.63
C ALA A 331 1.71 -9.51 22.22
N MET A 332 1.56 -9.31 20.91
CA MET A 332 1.14 -8.03 20.37
C MET A 332 0.34 -8.20 19.09
N MET A 333 -0.64 -7.32 18.87
CA MET A 333 -1.35 -7.18 17.59
C MET A 333 -1.15 -5.76 17.05
N PHE A 334 -0.58 -5.70 15.84
CA PHE A 334 -0.57 -4.50 15.00
C PHE A 334 -1.92 -4.32 14.31
N GLY A 335 -2.23 -3.09 13.90
CA GLY A 335 -3.40 -2.82 13.06
C GLY A 335 -3.32 -3.45 11.67
N HIS A 336 -2.12 -3.81 11.19
CA HIS A 336 -1.93 -4.46 9.89
C HIS A 336 -0.85 -5.55 9.93
N ASN A 337 -0.86 -6.40 8.89
CA ASN A 337 0.09 -7.50 8.66
C ASN A 337 0.06 -8.61 9.73
N ALA A 338 0.94 -9.60 9.58
CA ALA A 338 1.07 -10.70 10.53
C ALA A 338 1.58 -10.23 11.90
N VAL A 339 0.99 -10.79 12.95
CA VAL A 339 1.45 -10.61 14.34
C VAL A 339 2.93 -11.01 14.48
N PRO A 340 3.72 -10.26 15.27
CA PRO A 340 5.11 -10.60 15.53
C PRO A 340 5.21 -11.84 16.43
N VAL A 341 6.24 -12.68 16.25
CA VAL A 341 6.56 -13.65 17.31
C VAL A 341 7.16 -12.92 18.53
N PRO A 342 7.01 -13.45 19.75
CA PRO A 342 7.36 -12.73 20.99
C PRO A 342 8.77 -12.12 21.00
N ASP A 343 9.78 -12.88 20.55
CA ASP A 343 11.18 -12.43 20.57
C ASP A 343 11.49 -11.33 19.55
N GLU A 344 10.61 -11.11 18.56
CA GLU A 344 10.73 -10.03 17.58
C GLU A 344 10.23 -8.68 18.12
N ILE A 345 9.35 -8.67 19.14
CA ILE A 345 8.53 -7.49 19.47
C ILE A 345 9.40 -6.30 19.86
N LEU A 346 10.24 -6.45 20.89
CA LEU A 346 11.07 -5.34 21.38
C LEU A 346 12.14 -4.89 20.36
N PRO A 347 12.87 -5.80 19.68
CA PRO A 347 13.76 -5.41 18.60
C PRO A 347 13.05 -4.64 17.48
N MET A 348 11.85 -5.10 17.07
CA MET A 348 11.06 -4.43 16.04
C MET A 348 10.65 -3.03 16.47
N LEU A 349 10.07 -2.86 17.66
CA LEU A 349 9.70 -1.55 18.20
C LEU A 349 10.90 -0.60 18.26
N SER A 350 12.05 -1.08 18.74
CA SER A 350 13.26 -0.28 18.85
C SER A 350 13.77 0.18 17.48
N GLY A 351 13.89 -0.74 16.52
CA GLY A 351 14.35 -0.40 15.17
C GLY A 351 13.35 0.46 14.40
N TYR A 352 12.05 0.29 14.64
CA TYR A 352 11.01 1.12 14.04
C TYR A 352 11.08 2.57 14.51
N ALA A 353 11.20 2.79 15.82
CA ALA A 353 11.41 4.12 16.37
C ALA A 353 12.72 4.74 15.87
N GLU A 354 13.81 3.98 15.87
CA GLU A 354 15.12 4.44 15.38
C GLU A 354 15.07 4.87 13.90
N ALA A 355 14.33 4.16 13.05
CA ALA A 355 14.17 4.53 11.64
C ALA A 355 13.44 5.88 11.47
N ILE A 356 12.40 6.12 12.27
CA ILE A 356 11.68 7.40 12.28
C ILE A 356 12.61 8.52 12.76
N GLU A 357 13.30 8.32 13.89
CA GLU A 357 14.25 9.26 14.49
C GLU A 357 15.39 9.61 13.52
N TYR A 358 15.94 8.60 12.84
CA TYR A 358 17.02 8.75 11.87
C TYR A 358 16.59 9.60 10.67
N VAL A 359 15.46 9.26 10.03
CA VAL A 359 14.97 10.02 8.87
C VAL A 359 14.68 11.47 9.27
N TYR A 360 14.11 11.69 10.45
CA TYR A 360 13.90 13.02 10.98
C TYR A 360 15.22 13.80 11.16
N ALA A 361 16.17 13.23 11.90
CA ALA A 361 17.44 13.89 12.21
C ALA A 361 18.28 14.18 10.95
N GLU A 362 18.41 13.21 10.04
CA GLU A 362 19.17 13.40 8.80
C GLU A 362 18.48 14.36 7.82
N THR A 363 17.15 14.44 7.84
CA THR A 363 16.42 15.48 7.09
C THR A 363 16.80 16.87 7.64
N LEU A 364 16.69 17.10 8.95
CA LEU A 364 17.02 18.40 9.56
C LEU A 364 18.49 18.80 9.34
N LYS A 365 19.42 17.84 9.49
CA LYS A 365 20.83 18.05 9.21
C LYS A 365 21.05 18.46 7.75
N GLY A 366 20.38 17.80 6.82
CA GLY A 366 20.44 18.12 5.40
C GLY A 366 19.86 19.50 5.06
N MET A 367 18.76 19.89 5.71
CA MET A 367 18.18 21.22 5.59
C MET A 367 19.16 22.31 6.07
N ASN A 368 19.81 22.10 7.22
CA ASN A 368 20.83 23.01 7.73
C ASN A 368 22.10 23.08 6.85
N GLN A 369 22.32 22.08 5.98
CA GLN A 369 23.36 22.09 4.95
C GLN A 369 22.93 22.81 3.67
N GLY A 370 21.72 23.37 3.63
CA GLY A 370 21.17 24.08 2.46
C GLY A 370 20.67 23.16 1.35
N LYS A 371 20.50 21.86 1.61
CA LYS A 371 19.95 20.93 0.61
C LYS A 371 18.45 21.15 0.44
N THR A 372 18.00 21.11 -0.80
CA THR A 372 16.58 21.22 -1.17
C THR A 372 15.80 19.95 -0.78
N PRO A 373 14.45 20.01 -0.72
CA PRO A 373 13.63 18.83 -0.48
C PRO A 373 13.91 17.70 -1.47
N ASP A 374 14.12 18.03 -2.75
CA ASP A 374 14.32 17.03 -3.80
C ASP A 374 15.70 16.36 -3.75
N GLU A 375 16.76 17.11 -3.45
CA GLU A 375 18.10 16.54 -3.22
C GLU A 375 18.12 15.59 -2.02
N LEU A 376 17.46 15.98 -0.92
CA LEU A 376 17.36 15.15 0.27
C LEU A 376 16.59 13.88 -0.01
N ALA A 377 15.44 13.98 -0.66
CA ALA A 377 14.65 12.80 -0.96
C ALA A 377 15.33 11.87 -1.96
N ALA A 378 16.13 12.40 -2.88
CA ALA A 378 16.88 11.59 -3.83
C ALA A 378 18.05 10.85 -3.17
N SER A 379 18.66 11.41 -2.12
CA SER A 379 19.93 10.93 -1.52
C SER A 379 19.79 10.23 -0.17
N LEU A 380 18.85 10.61 0.69
CA LEU A 380 18.70 10.05 2.03
C LEU A 380 18.21 8.60 1.96
N ARG A 381 18.90 7.69 2.66
CA ARG A 381 18.53 6.27 2.81
C ARG A 381 18.70 5.86 4.27
N LEU A 382 17.93 4.85 4.68
CA LEU A 382 18.17 4.19 5.96
C LEU A 382 19.58 3.55 5.98
N PRO A 383 20.27 3.57 7.13
CA PRO A 383 21.54 2.88 7.29
C PRO A 383 21.33 1.36 7.22
N GLY A 384 22.38 0.60 6.89
CA GLY A 384 22.28 -0.83 6.60
C GLY A 384 21.54 -1.65 7.65
N HIS A 385 21.82 -1.43 8.94
CA HIS A 385 21.18 -2.17 10.04
C HIS A 385 19.66 -1.94 10.17
N LEU A 386 19.14 -0.83 9.63
CA LEU A 386 17.70 -0.55 9.55
C LEU A 386 17.11 -0.92 8.20
N ARG A 387 17.81 -0.58 7.11
CA ARG A 387 17.40 -0.87 5.72
C ARG A 387 17.21 -2.37 5.49
N ASP A 388 18.06 -3.19 6.10
CA ASP A 388 18.06 -4.63 5.90
C ASP A 388 17.03 -5.36 6.80
N GLN A 389 16.24 -4.62 7.60
CA GLN A 389 15.14 -5.17 8.39
C GLN A 389 13.88 -5.34 7.53
N ALA A 390 13.34 -6.57 7.49
CA ALA A 390 12.16 -6.90 6.68
C ALA A 390 10.94 -5.99 6.94
N TYR A 391 10.73 -5.60 8.20
CA TYR A 391 9.59 -4.79 8.63
C TYR A 391 9.76 -3.28 8.33
N LEU A 392 10.91 -2.85 7.80
CA LEU A 392 11.19 -1.46 7.41
C LEU A 392 11.26 -1.26 5.89
N GLY A 393 10.89 -2.27 5.10
CA GLY A 393 10.75 -2.07 3.65
C GLY A 393 9.75 -0.97 3.32
N GLU A 394 10.04 -0.17 2.30
CA GLU A 394 9.21 0.96 1.84
C GLU A 394 7.99 0.46 1.03
N PHE A 395 7.14 -0.38 1.63
CA PHE A 395 6.01 -1.02 0.97
C PHE A 395 4.74 -0.16 0.93
N TYR A 396 4.63 0.81 1.84
CA TYR A 396 3.48 1.71 1.93
C TYR A 396 3.91 3.15 2.18
N GLY A 397 4.63 3.39 3.28
CA GLY A 397 5.41 4.61 3.46
C GLY A 397 6.73 4.55 2.69
N ALA A 398 7.33 5.72 2.49
CA ALA A 398 8.63 5.83 1.83
C ALA A 398 9.47 6.96 2.42
N VAL A 399 10.78 6.75 2.49
CA VAL A 399 11.74 7.73 2.99
C VAL A 399 11.69 9.04 2.18
N PRO A 400 11.67 9.03 0.83
CA PRO A 400 11.59 10.26 0.05
C PRO A 400 10.31 11.08 0.31
N TRP A 401 9.22 10.43 0.71
CA TRP A 401 7.95 11.10 1.01
C TRP A 401 7.96 11.67 2.43
N ALA A 402 8.53 10.93 3.38
CA ALA A 402 8.77 11.40 4.74
C ALA A 402 9.65 12.66 4.75
N VAL A 403 10.78 12.64 4.01
CA VAL A 403 11.70 13.78 3.88
C VAL A 403 10.96 15.04 3.43
N ARG A 404 10.16 14.94 2.36
CA ARG A 404 9.41 16.10 1.85
C ARG A 404 8.37 16.59 2.84
N SER A 405 7.71 15.69 3.57
CA SER A 405 6.72 16.07 4.57
C SER A 405 7.36 16.74 5.79
N ILE A 406 8.50 16.23 6.27
CA ILE A 406 9.28 16.86 7.34
C ILE A 406 9.75 18.24 6.91
N TYR A 407 10.33 18.36 5.71
CA TYR A 407 10.77 19.64 5.16
C TYR A 407 9.61 20.64 5.10
N ALA A 408 8.50 20.24 4.48
CA ALA A 408 7.32 21.10 4.31
C ALA A 408 6.72 21.53 5.65
N HIS A 409 6.76 20.67 6.67
CA HIS A 409 6.30 21.02 8.01
C HIS A 409 7.24 22.03 8.70
N LYS A 410 8.56 21.89 8.52
CA LYS A 410 9.54 22.73 9.22
C LYS A 410 9.81 24.08 8.55
N LEU A 411 9.80 24.13 7.22
CA LEU A 411 10.11 25.36 6.45
C LEU A 411 9.00 25.80 5.49
N GLY A 412 7.92 25.02 5.34
CA GLY A 412 6.86 25.33 4.39
C GLY A 412 7.16 24.84 2.97
N TRP A 413 6.39 25.35 2.00
CA TRP A 413 6.45 24.91 0.60
C TRP A 413 7.67 25.44 -0.17
N PHE A 414 8.27 26.54 0.28
CA PHE A 414 9.35 27.22 -0.42
C PHE A 414 10.68 26.50 -0.16
N ASP A 415 11.37 26.11 -1.23
CA ASP A 415 12.63 25.35 -1.16
C ASP A 415 13.86 26.22 -0.90
N GLY A 416 13.70 27.55 -0.87
CA GLY A 416 14.78 28.51 -0.68
C GLY A 416 15.39 29.03 -1.99
N ASN A 417 15.04 28.46 -3.15
CA ASN A 417 15.53 28.93 -4.44
C ASN A 417 14.68 30.12 -4.94
N PRO A 418 15.24 31.34 -5.12
CA PRO A 418 14.45 32.50 -5.56
C PRO A 418 13.68 32.31 -6.87
N THR A 419 14.13 31.40 -7.75
CA THR A 419 13.43 31.07 -9.00
C THR A 419 12.06 30.41 -8.76
N THR A 420 11.88 29.70 -7.64
CA THR A 420 10.60 29.04 -7.30
C THR A 420 9.64 29.96 -6.54
N LEU A 421 10.09 31.15 -6.12
CA LEU A 421 9.26 32.12 -5.41
C LEU A 421 8.22 32.78 -6.33
N VAL A 422 8.61 33.03 -7.58
CA VAL A 422 7.74 33.55 -8.64
C VAL A 422 7.98 32.73 -9.90
N PRO A 423 7.46 31.48 -9.94
CA PRO A 423 7.74 30.57 -11.03
C PRO A 423 7.01 31.00 -12.31
N LEU A 424 7.51 30.53 -13.46
CA LEU A 424 6.71 30.55 -14.69
C LEU A 424 5.42 29.76 -14.48
N THR A 425 4.36 30.17 -15.17
CA THR A 425 3.19 29.30 -15.30
C THR A 425 3.57 28.03 -16.08
N PRO A 426 2.88 26.90 -15.87
CA PRO A 426 3.15 25.67 -16.62
C PRO A 426 3.08 25.84 -18.14
N LEU A 427 2.20 26.72 -18.64
CA LEU A 427 2.09 27.02 -20.05
C LEU A 427 3.29 27.82 -20.56
N GLU A 428 3.69 28.90 -19.88
CA GLU A 428 4.86 29.71 -20.27
C GLU A 428 6.15 28.89 -20.30
N GLU A 429 6.34 27.99 -19.31
CA GLU A 429 7.47 27.08 -19.30
C GLU A 429 7.41 26.12 -20.50
N ALA A 430 6.25 25.53 -20.78
CA ALA A 430 6.06 24.60 -21.89
C ALA A 430 6.34 25.25 -23.26
N GLU A 431 5.86 26.48 -23.49
CA GLU A 431 6.10 27.23 -24.72
C GLU A 431 7.59 27.49 -24.95
N ARG A 432 8.30 27.91 -23.90
CA ARG A 432 9.75 28.17 -23.96
C ARG A 432 10.54 26.88 -24.17
N MET A 433 10.15 25.78 -23.52
CA MET A 433 10.78 24.48 -23.71
C MET A 433 10.55 23.93 -25.11
N ALA A 434 9.35 24.07 -25.67
CA ALA A 434 9.07 23.71 -27.05
C ALA A 434 9.90 24.54 -28.02
N ALA A 435 10.02 25.85 -27.82
CA ALA A 435 10.85 26.72 -28.66
C ALA A 435 12.32 26.28 -28.64
N LEU A 436 12.88 25.96 -27.46
CA LEU A 436 14.25 25.44 -27.33
C LEU A 436 14.44 24.08 -28.01
N ALA A 437 13.43 23.21 -28.00
CA ALA A 437 13.46 21.92 -28.67
C ALA A 437 13.36 22.01 -30.21
N GLY A 438 12.96 23.17 -30.77
CA GLY A 438 12.66 23.34 -32.19
C GLY A 438 11.18 23.09 -32.56
N GLY A 439 10.26 23.35 -31.62
CA GLY A 439 8.81 23.24 -31.77
C GLY A 439 8.18 22.03 -31.05
N SER A 440 6.85 22.00 -30.96
CA SER A 440 6.09 20.93 -30.28
C SER A 440 6.36 19.54 -30.87
N GLY A 441 6.52 19.44 -32.19
CA GLY A 441 6.85 18.17 -32.86
C GLY A 441 8.23 17.60 -32.48
N GLN A 442 9.22 18.46 -32.25
CA GLN A 442 10.54 18.02 -31.75
C GLN A 442 10.47 17.61 -30.27
N LEU A 443 9.70 18.36 -29.47
CA LEU A 443 9.43 18.02 -28.07
C LEU A 443 8.75 16.65 -27.95
N LEU A 444 7.78 16.35 -28.82
CA LEU A 444 7.12 15.04 -28.89
C LEU A 444 8.11 13.93 -29.25
N ARG A 445 8.96 14.13 -30.27
CA ARG A 445 10.00 13.17 -30.63
C ARG A 445 10.95 12.91 -29.46
N ALA A 446 11.36 13.94 -28.74
CA ALA A 446 12.18 13.79 -27.53
C ALA A 446 11.46 12.97 -26.45
N ALA A 447 10.17 13.21 -26.23
CA ALA A 447 9.36 12.46 -25.26
C ALA A 447 9.23 10.97 -25.64
N GLN A 448 9.01 10.68 -26.92
CA GLN A 448 8.96 9.31 -27.45
C GLN A 448 10.31 8.60 -27.36
N ASN A 449 11.42 9.31 -27.64
CA ASN A 449 12.77 8.77 -27.50
C ASN A 449 13.11 8.47 -26.03
N ALA A 450 12.76 9.36 -25.11
CA ALA A 450 12.91 9.13 -23.66
C ALA A 450 12.13 7.89 -23.22
N LEU A 451 10.88 7.74 -23.71
CA LEU A 451 10.05 6.57 -23.42
C LEU A 451 10.66 5.27 -23.98
N ALA A 452 11.15 5.29 -25.22
CA ALA A 452 11.82 4.14 -25.85
C ALA A 452 13.12 3.77 -25.11
N GLY A 453 13.84 4.76 -24.59
CA GLY A 453 15.02 4.60 -23.75
C GLY A 453 14.73 4.23 -22.29
N ARG A 454 13.45 4.02 -21.92
CA ARG A 454 13.00 3.76 -20.54
C ARG A 454 13.32 4.87 -19.53
N ASP A 455 13.58 6.09 -19.99
CA ASP A 455 13.66 7.28 -19.14
C ASP A 455 12.24 7.80 -18.86
N TYR A 456 11.49 7.02 -18.08
CA TYR A 456 10.08 7.29 -17.83
C TYR A 456 9.86 8.59 -17.06
N ARG A 457 10.81 9.00 -16.20
CA ARG A 457 10.72 10.26 -15.47
C ARG A 457 10.78 11.44 -16.43
N TRP A 458 11.75 11.43 -17.33
CA TRP A 458 11.89 12.49 -18.32
C TRP A 458 10.75 12.49 -19.34
N ALA A 459 10.37 11.31 -19.84
CA ALA A 459 9.23 11.16 -20.73
C ALA A 459 7.93 11.71 -20.10
N ALA A 460 7.69 11.43 -18.81
CA ALA A 460 6.53 11.94 -18.09
C ALA A 460 6.55 13.47 -17.93
N ARG A 461 7.73 14.08 -17.73
CA ARG A 461 7.87 15.54 -17.64
C ARG A 461 7.67 16.21 -19.00
N LEU A 462 8.25 15.66 -20.06
CA LEU A 462 8.03 16.14 -21.42
C LEU A 462 6.57 16.03 -21.86
N ALA A 463 5.88 14.97 -21.44
CA ALA A 463 4.45 14.83 -21.66
C ALA A 463 3.61 15.90 -20.95
N ASP A 464 4.02 16.38 -19.77
CA ASP A 464 3.33 17.51 -19.12
C ASP A 464 3.40 18.78 -19.97
N TYR A 465 4.57 19.09 -20.55
CA TYR A 465 4.70 20.23 -21.46
C TYR A 465 3.82 20.08 -22.70
N LEU A 466 3.79 18.90 -23.32
CA LEU A 466 2.91 18.63 -24.48
C LEU A 466 1.43 18.86 -24.14
N LEU A 467 0.98 18.40 -22.97
CA LEU A 467 -0.39 18.61 -22.51
C LEU A 467 -0.71 20.09 -22.29
N GLN A 468 0.22 20.88 -21.73
CA GLN A 468 0.03 22.33 -21.60
C GLN A 468 -0.08 23.03 -22.96
N LEU A 469 0.65 22.55 -23.97
CA LEU A 469 0.62 23.09 -25.34
C LEU A 469 -0.62 22.64 -26.15
N GLY A 470 -1.53 21.87 -25.56
CA GLY A 470 -2.73 21.38 -26.24
C GLY A 470 -2.52 20.11 -27.10
N GLU A 471 -1.32 19.52 -27.11
CA GLU A 471 -0.99 18.26 -27.80
C GLU A 471 -1.58 17.06 -27.04
N THR A 472 -2.91 17.00 -26.97
CA THR A 472 -3.64 16.18 -25.99
C THR A 472 -3.47 14.68 -26.22
N GLU A 473 -3.74 14.18 -27.44
CA GLU A 473 -3.71 12.74 -27.74
C GLU A 473 -2.30 12.15 -27.53
N ASN A 474 -1.30 12.75 -28.17
CA ASN A 474 0.09 12.30 -28.08
C ASN A 474 0.65 12.50 -26.65
N GLY A 475 0.35 13.64 -26.02
CA GLY A 475 0.76 13.92 -24.64
C GLY A 475 0.18 12.90 -23.66
N LYS A 476 -1.12 12.59 -23.74
CA LYS A 476 -1.77 11.55 -22.92
C LYS A 476 -1.15 10.19 -23.15
N ALA A 477 -0.90 9.80 -24.40
CA ALA A 477 -0.32 8.50 -24.74
C ALA A 477 1.09 8.33 -24.14
N VAL A 478 1.97 9.32 -24.31
CA VAL A 478 3.33 9.29 -23.72
C VAL A 478 3.24 9.30 -22.19
N LYS A 479 2.39 10.17 -21.60
CA LYS A 479 2.23 10.26 -20.15
C LYS A 479 1.78 8.91 -19.58
N ALA A 480 0.76 8.30 -20.16
CA ALA A 480 0.23 7.01 -19.72
C ALA A 480 1.33 5.92 -19.75
N ALA A 481 2.04 5.78 -20.86
CA ALA A 481 3.11 4.78 -20.96
C ALA A 481 4.26 5.04 -19.98
N ALA A 482 4.64 6.31 -19.77
CA ALA A 482 5.67 6.68 -18.81
C ALA A 482 5.25 6.38 -17.37
N LEU A 483 4.01 6.71 -16.96
CA LEU A 483 3.51 6.41 -15.62
C LEU A 483 3.39 4.89 -15.37
N GLU A 484 3.02 4.10 -16.37
CA GLU A 484 3.07 2.63 -16.28
C GLU A 484 4.49 2.11 -16.06
N GLY A 485 5.47 2.67 -16.78
CA GLY A 485 6.89 2.39 -16.56
C GLY A 485 7.31 2.70 -15.12
N LEU A 486 7.06 3.93 -14.66
CA LEU A 486 7.37 4.37 -13.29
C LEU A 486 6.73 3.51 -12.21
N SER A 487 5.53 2.98 -12.44
CA SER A 487 4.85 2.09 -11.47
C SER A 487 5.62 0.80 -11.19
N ARG A 488 6.50 0.40 -12.11
CA ARG A 488 7.40 -0.75 -11.97
C ARG A 488 8.68 -0.39 -11.22
N ASP A 489 9.03 0.90 -11.20
CA ASP A 489 10.30 1.44 -10.69
C ASP A 489 10.17 2.14 -9.33
N ILE A 490 9.04 1.99 -8.65
CA ILE A 490 8.85 2.36 -7.23
C ILE A 490 8.38 1.14 -6.44
N LEU A 491 8.71 1.06 -5.15
CA LEU A 491 8.26 -0.03 -4.28
C LEU A 491 6.88 0.20 -3.64
N PRO A 492 6.59 1.38 -3.05
CA PRO A 492 5.41 1.51 -2.20
C PRO A 492 4.11 1.42 -3.01
N VAL A 493 3.21 0.55 -2.56
CA VAL A 493 1.97 0.24 -3.26
C VAL A 493 1.04 1.45 -3.40
N ALA A 494 1.06 2.35 -2.42
CA ALA A 494 0.31 3.60 -2.45
C ALA A 494 0.69 4.44 -3.69
N GLY A 495 1.99 4.52 -4.01
CA GLY A 495 2.49 5.22 -5.18
C GLY A 495 2.19 4.45 -6.47
N LYS A 496 2.36 3.11 -6.49
CA LYS A 496 2.06 2.28 -7.66
C LYS A 496 0.61 2.44 -8.09
N ASN A 497 -0.30 2.31 -7.14
CA ASN A 497 -1.73 2.51 -7.35
C ASN A 497 -2.03 3.90 -7.87
N TYR A 498 -1.37 4.93 -7.32
CA TYR A 498 -1.56 6.31 -7.75
C TYR A 498 -1.20 6.48 -9.23
N LEU A 499 -0.03 5.97 -9.64
CA LEU A 499 0.44 6.01 -11.01
C LEU A 499 -0.48 5.23 -11.95
N LEU A 500 -0.79 3.97 -11.64
CA LEU A 500 -1.64 3.11 -12.45
C LEU A 500 -3.06 3.66 -12.57
N ARG A 501 -3.62 4.24 -11.50
CA ARG A 501 -4.93 4.87 -11.60
C ARG A 501 -4.90 6.14 -12.45
N SER A 502 -3.83 6.95 -12.35
CA SER A 502 -3.65 8.09 -13.25
C SER A 502 -3.56 7.67 -14.72
N VAL A 503 -2.96 6.51 -15.03
CA VAL A 503 -2.96 5.93 -16.39
C VAL A 503 -4.38 5.66 -16.87
N LEU A 504 -5.24 5.07 -16.03
CA LEU A 504 -6.64 4.83 -16.39
C LEU A 504 -7.42 6.12 -16.64
N ASP A 505 -7.13 7.18 -15.90
CA ASP A 505 -7.75 8.49 -16.11
C ASP A 505 -7.26 9.13 -17.43
N LEU A 506 -5.99 8.96 -17.80
CA LEU A 506 -5.42 9.47 -19.06
C LEU A 506 -5.92 8.74 -20.31
N ARG A 507 -6.32 7.48 -20.18
CA ARG A 507 -6.84 6.64 -21.29
C ARG A 507 -8.33 6.81 -21.55
N LYS A 508 -9.02 7.59 -20.71
CA LYS A 508 -10.38 8.07 -20.99
C LYS A 508 -10.30 9.34 -21.84
#